data_AF-A0A7C5RMS4-F1
#
_entry.id   AF-A0A7C5RMS4-F1
#
_cell.length_a   1.000
_cell.length_b   1.000
_cell.length_c   1.000
_cell.angle_alpha   90.00
_cell.angle_beta   90.00
_cell.angle_gamma   90.00
#
_symmetry.space_group_name_H-M   'P 1'
#
loop_
_entity.id
_entity.type
_entity.pdbx_description
1 polymer ?
#
loop_
_entity_poly.entity_id
_entity_poly.type
_entity_poly.pdbx_seq_one_letter_code
_entity_poly.pdbx_strand_id
1 'polypeptide(L)'
;MASDNQQISSFFEVASAASKAILEAIKSDATIYLYSHLDADGIAAAGVIGKALYRLNARFRIRITQWVDEKLVSEIFEEKPQMIIFVDLGTEFASLLRNKVSVSNLLILDHHQIIEALPQDFLCVNPHIFGIDGSKNISSSGVAYFVAKALDPVNVDLAPIAVVGALGDLQDKYEQRMLGGLNQKIVEDAEREGLLAVEKDLLFFGRETRPIHKALASTTSPFIPEISGSEEKSLDFLMKLGIPLKHDDRWRALRDLSEDEKRKLCSALADYLLSKGLRFEASNLIGHVYTLTREEPWTPTRDGREFAVLLNATGRMDKPGLGVAICMGDKGLALEEANKVLEDYRRNISKYLKWIMEEPDRLKELENIYVVCGEDFIEDKMIGAISSILSTSLPNTEKPLIAYGKANEGRIMKVSARTTDLMVSKGVNLGKIMQIAAEKCLGKGGGHDIAAGAQIPVENIDLFIKLVNELVGKSLAGEDIGS
;
A
#
# COMPACT_ATOMS: atom_id res chain seq x y z
N MET A 1 -9.56 -1.32 27.14
CA MET A 1 -8.99 -0.11 27.82
C MET A 1 -7.73 -0.42 28.63
N ALA A 2 -7.79 -1.19 29.73
CA ALA A 2 -6.58 -1.54 30.49
C ALA A 2 -5.62 -2.48 29.71
N SER A 3 -6.19 -3.44 28.95
CA SER A 3 -5.46 -4.30 28.00
C SER A 3 -4.78 -3.49 26.91
N ASP A 4 -5.52 -2.60 26.25
CA ASP A 4 -5.05 -1.89 25.05
C ASP A 4 -3.92 -0.90 25.40
N ASN A 5 -4.01 -0.26 26.56
CA ASN A 5 -2.93 0.60 27.06
C ASN A 5 -1.65 -0.20 27.37
N GLN A 6 -1.77 -1.43 27.87
CA GLN A 6 -0.63 -2.30 28.10
C GLN A 6 0.01 -2.74 26.77
N GLN A 7 -0.79 -3.15 25.79
CA GLN A 7 -0.30 -3.52 24.45
C GLN A 7 0.48 -2.37 23.79
N ILE A 8 -0.09 -1.16 23.83
CA ILE A 8 0.54 0.05 23.28
C ILE A 8 1.84 0.39 24.03
N SER A 9 1.86 0.28 25.37
CA SER A 9 3.07 0.52 26.17
C SER A 9 4.19 -0.45 25.78
N SER A 10 3.89 -1.74 25.68
CA SER A 10 4.86 -2.76 25.28
C SER A 10 5.40 -2.55 23.86
N PHE A 11 4.54 -2.11 22.93
CA PHE A 11 4.98 -1.71 21.60
C PHE A 11 6.00 -0.56 21.66
N PHE A 12 5.73 0.50 22.44
CA PHE A 12 6.66 1.63 22.58
C PHE A 12 7.95 1.27 23.30
N GLU A 13 7.92 0.35 24.26
CA GLU A 13 9.12 -0.17 24.92
C GLU A 13 10.06 -0.85 23.90
N VAL A 14 9.51 -1.68 23.00
CA VAL A 14 10.30 -2.36 21.97
C VAL A 14 10.76 -1.40 20.87
N ALA A 15 9.94 -0.41 20.48
CA ALA A 15 10.39 0.67 19.59
C ALA A 15 11.56 1.48 20.22
N SER A 16 11.53 1.71 21.53
CA SER A 16 12.65 2.35 22.25
C SER A 16 13.89 1.46 22.27
N ALA A 17 13.75 0.15 22.48
CA ALA A 17 14.87 -0.79 22.40
C ALA A 17 15.53 -0.77 20.99
N ALA A 18 14.72 -0.75 19.93
CA ALA A 18 15.20 -0.60 18.55
C ALA A 18 15.99 0.69 18.34
N SER A 19 15.50 1.83 18.86
CA SER A 19 16.22 3.10 18.77
C SER A 19 17.59 3.05 19.47
N LYS A 20 17.69 2.37 20.62
CA LYS A 20 18.96 2.20 21.35
C LYS A 20 19.96 1.36 20.56
N ALA A 21 19.51 0.26 19.96
CA ALA A 21 20.35 -0.59 19.12
C ALA A 21 20.92 0.19 17.91
N ILE A 22 20.09 1.01 17.26
CA ILE A 22 20.54 1.90 16.18
C ILE A 22 21.58 2.90 16.69
N LEU A 23 21.36 3.53 17.85
CA LEU A 23 22.32 4.49 18.43
C LEU A 23 23.64 3.82 18.81
N GLU A 24 23.63 2.58 19.29
CA GLU A 24 24.83 1.79 19.59
C GLU A 24 25.63 1.46 18.31
N ALA A 25 24.94 1.09 17.24
CA ALA A 25 25.55 0.91 15.93
C ALA A 25 26.19 2.22 15.44
N ILE A 26 25.50 3.35 15.55
CA ILE A 26 26.06 4.66 15.15
C ILE A 26 27.29 5.03 15.99
N LYS A 27 27.25 4.82 17.32
CA LYS A 27 28.37 5.09 18.23
C LYS A 27 29.60 4.24 17.94
N SER A 28 29.40 3.03 17.43
CA SER A 28 30.49 2.13 17.00
C SER A 28 30.96 2.40 15.57
N ASP A 29 30.51 3.51 14.96
CA ASP A 29 30.74 3.86 13.55
C ASP A 29 30.36 2.72 12.59
N ALA A 30 29.31 1.95 12.94
CA ALA A 30 28.82 0.88 12.11
C ALA A 30 28.18 1.41 10.82
N THR A 31 28.46 0.78 9.69
CA THR A 31 27.68 1.03 8.47
C THR A 31 26.35 0.27 8.57
N ILE A 32 25.24 1.01 8.46
CA ILE A 32 23.88 0.49 8.54
C ILE A 32 23.35 0.17 7.15
N TYR A 33 22.90 -1.06 6.94
CA TYR A 33 22.29 -1.49 5.69
C TYR A 33 20.80 -1.62 5.87
N LEU A 34 20.05 -0.71 5.25
CA LEU A 34 18.60 -0.68 5.30
C LEU A 34 18.03 -1.32 4.03
N TYR A 35 17.12 -2.27 4.20
CA TYR A 35 16.38 -2.90 3.14
C TYR A 35 14.89 -2.66 3.36
N SER A 36 14.17 -2.31 2.30
CA SER A 36 12.73 -2.05 2.41
C SER A 36 11.96 -2.47 1.17
N HIS A 37 10.64 -2.62 1.32
CA HIS A 37 9.74 -3.02 0.24
C HIS A 37 9.52 -1.88 -0.76
N LEU A 38 9.08 -2.21 -1.99
CA LEU A 38 8.97 -1.27 -3.10
C LEU A 38 7.65 -0.49 -3.19
N ASP A 39 6.66 -0.81 -2.36
CA ASP A 39 5.41 -0.07 -2.37
C ASP A 39 5.51 1.24 -1.57
N ALA A 40 4.39 1.94 -1.46
CA ALA A 40 4.36 3.22 -0.76
C ALA A 40 4.70 3.11 0.72
N ASP A 41 4.32 2.03 1.40
CA ASP A 41 4.61 1.87 2.84
C ASP A 41 6.09 1.62 3.06
N GLY A 42 6.68 0.68 2.32
CA GLY A 42 8.11 0.38 2.37
C GLY A 42 8.99 1.57 1.96
N ILE A 43 8.63 2.31 0.90
CA ILE A 43 9.37 3.50 0.48
C ILE A 43 9.25 4.62 1.52
N ALA A 44 8.06 4.85 2.07
CA ALA A 44 7.85 5.83 3.13
C ALA A 44 8.65 5.46 4.39
N ALA A 45 8.59 4.20 4.82
CA ALA A 45 9.30 3.70 5.99
C ALA A 45 10.83 3.81 5.84
N ALA A 46 11.36 3.47 4.66
CA ALA A 46 12.76 3.67 4.33
C ALA A 46 13.16 5.15 4.35
N GLY A 47 12.31 6.04 3.83
CA GLY A 47 12.54 7.48 3.89
C GLY A 47 12.54 8.03 5.32
N VAL A 48 11.63 7.56 6.18
CA VAL A 48 11.55 7.94 7.59
C VAL A 48 12.82 7.56 8.35
N ILE A 49 13.24 6.28 8.29
CA ILE A 49 14.48 5.85 8.95
C ILE A 49 15.70 6.50 8.29
N GLY A 50 15.74 6.56 6.96
CA GLY A 50 16.83 7.19 6.21
C GLY A 50 17.05 8.66 6.61
N LYS A 51 15.98 9.42 6.80
CA LYS A 51 16.06 10.81 7.27
C LYS A 51 16.55 10.92 8.72
N ALA A 52 16.09 10.03 9.60
CA ALA A 52 16.57 9.98 10.98
C ALA A 52 18.06 9.64 11.06
N LEU A 53 18.52 8.64 10.29
CA LEU A 53 19.94 8.27 10.19
C LEU A 53 20.79 9.40 9.61
N TYR A 54 20.30 10.09 8.58
CA TYR A 54 20.96 11.26 7.99
C TYR A 54 21.15 12.38 9.02
N ARG A 55 20.12 12.70 9.83
CA ARG A 55 20.20 13.70 10.91
C ARG A 55 21.25 13.38 11.96
N LEU A 56 21.46 12.09 12.23
CA LEU A 56 22.46 11.61 13.18
C LEU A 56 23.86 11.46 12.58
N ASN A 57 24.07 11.88 11.32
CA ASN A 57 25.32 11.70 10.58
C ASN A 57 25.79 10.23 10.51
N ALA A 58 24.85 9.28 10.48
CA ALA A 58 25.16 7.86 10.38
C ALA A 58 25.66 7.50 8.96
N ARG A 59 26.49 6.46 8.86
CA ARG A 59 26.84 5.84 7.58
C ARG A 59 25.80 4.78 7.23
N PHE A 60 25.04 4.99 6.15
CA PHE A 60 24.01 4.04 5.77
C PHE A 60 23.83 3.87 4.27
N ARG A 61 23.22 2.76 3.87
CA ARG A 61 22.77 2.45 2.51
C ARG A 61 21.32 2.00 2.56
N ILE A 62 20.51 2.45 1.61
CA ILE A 62 19.12 2.01 1.44
C ILE A 62 19.05 1.20 0.16
N ARG A 63 18.53 -0.03 0.23
CA ARG A 63 18.17 -0.84 -0.93
C ARG A 63 16.68 -1.16 -0.88
N ILE A 64 15.96 -0.74 -1.91
CA ILE A 64 14.55 -1.09 -2.07
C ILE A 64 14.48 -2.37 -2.89
N THR A 65 13.75 -3.36 -2.39
CA THR A 65 13.59 -4.67 -3.01
C THR A 65 12.13 -5.09 -3.02
N GLN A 66 11.76 -5.91 -3.99
CA GLN A 66 10.42 -6.50 -4.05
C GLN A 66 10.30 -7.73 -3.15
N TRP A 67 11.40 -8.46 -2.96
CA TRP A 67 11.40 -9.72 -2.24
C TRP A 67 12.74 -9.94 -1.56
N VAL A 68 12.75 -10.88 -0.62
CA VAL A 68 13.98 -11.41 -0.04
C VAL A 68 14.07 -12.90 -0.34
N ASP A 69 14.99 -13.25 -1.24
CA ASP A 69 15.30 -14.63 -1.59
C ASP A 69 16.68 -15.04 -1.04
N GLU A 70 17.02 -16.32 -1.13
CA GLU A 70 18.31 -16.81 -0.63
C GLU A 70 19.51 -16.15 -1.31
N LYS A 71 19.33 -15.70 -2.56
CA LYS A 71 20.36 -15.01 -3.33
C LYS A 71 20.63 -13.64 -2.73
N LEU A 72 19.60 -12.81 -2.59
CA LEU A 72 19.71 -11.49 -1.95
C LEU A 72 20.26 -11.64 -0.54
N VAL A 73 19.73 -12.57 0.25
CA VAL A 73 20.26 -12.83 1.62
C VAL A 73 21.76 -13.12 1.57
N SER A 74 22.22 -13.93 0.61
CA SER A 74 23.66 -14.23 0.48
C SER A 74 24.47 -12.99 0.05
N GLU A 75 23.98 -12.20 -0.91
CA GLU A 75 24.60 -10.94 -1.33
C GLU A 75 24.72 -9.94 -0.16
N ILE A 76 23.66 -9.79 0.65
CA ILE A 76 23.65 -8.93 1.84
C ILE A 76 24.78 -9.31 2.79
N PHE A 77 24.99 -10.60 3.03
CA PHE A 77 26.00 -11.06 3.98
C PHE A 77 27.43 -11.06 3.42
N GLU A 78 27.61 -11.18 2.11
CA GLU A 78 28.91 -10.99 1.47
C GLU A 78 29.45 -9.56 1.69
N GLU A 79 28.56 -8.56 1.80
CA GLU A 79 28.92 -7.17 2.11
C GLU A 79 29.39 -6.96 3.57
N LYS A 80 29.27 -7.98 4.44
CA LYS A 80 29.64 -7.95 5.87
C LYS A 80 29.10 -6.72 6.62
N PRO A 81 27.76 -6.47 6.57
CA PRO A 81 27.16 -5.33 7.23
C PRO A 81 27.32 -5.43 8.76
N GLN A 82 27.63 -4.28 9.39
CA GLN A 82 27.76 -4.19 10.84
C GLN A 82 26.40 -4.07 11.54
N MET A 83 25.40 -3.53 10.85
CA MET A 83 23.99 -3.57 11.24
C MET A 83 23.11 -3.70 10.00
N ILE A 84 22.09 -4.56 10.07
CA ILE A 84 21.06 -4.70 9.05
C ILE A 84 19.73 -4.26 9.65
N ILE A 85 19.00 -3.41 8.93
CA ILE A 85 17.64 -3.02 9.25
C ILE A 85 16.75 -3.46 8.08
N PHE A 86 15.82 -4.36 8.36
CA PHE A 86 14.73 -4.68 7.45
C PHE A 86 13.50 -3.86 7.85
N VAL A 87 12.89 -3.18 6.90
CA VAL A 87 11.69 -2.35 7.10
C VAL A 87 10.63 -2.76 6.11
N ASP A 88 9.40 -2.99 6.53
CA ASP A 88 8.29 -3.44 5.67
C ASP A 88 8.52 -4.76 4.93
N LEU A 89 9.48 -5.53 5.44
CA LEU A 89 9.81 -6.89 5.07
C LEU A 89 10.65 -7.44 6.22
N GLY A 90 10.71 -8.76 6.41
CA GLY A 90 11.55 -9.35 7.45
C GLY A 90 10.90 -10.53 8.15
N THR A 91 9.65 -10.37 8.57
CA THR A 91 8.99 -11.39 9.39
C THR A 91 8.73 -12.68 8.63
N GLU A 92 8.37 -12.58 7.35
CA GLU A 92 8.08 -13.74 6.49
C GLU A 92 9.29 -14.66 6.22
N PHE A 93 10.51 -14.13 6.31
CA PHE A 93 11.74 -14.87 6.03
C PHE A 93 12.69 -14.94 7.23
N ALA A 94 12.18 -14.65 8.44
CA ALA A 94 12.97 -14.73 9.67
C ALA A 94 13.62 -16.12 9.86
N SER A 95 12.98 -17.19 9.39
CA SER A 95 13.54 -18.55 9.41
C SER A 95 14.73 -18.73 8.45
N LEU A 96 14.74 -18.06 7.28
CA LEU A 96 15.89 -18.04 6.38
C LEU A 96 17.09 -17.28 6.97
N LEU A 97 16.83 -16.29 7.82
CA LEU A 97 17.86 -15.52 8.51
C LEU A 97 18.45 -16.29 9.71
N ARG A 98 17.68 -17.18 10.34
CA ARG A 98 18.07 -17.90 11.56
C ARG A 98 19.43 -18.62 11.44
N ASN A 99 19.72 -19.22 10.28
CA ASN A 99 20.89 -20.08 10.10
C ASN A 99 22.12 -19.36 9.50
N LYS A 100 22.01 -18.07 9.16
CA LYS A 100 23.06 -17.33 8.45
C LYS A 100 23.67 -16.16 9.25
N VAL A 101 23.16 -15.86 10.44
CA VAL A 101 23.43 -14.58 11.14
C VAL A 101 23.99 -14.82 12.54
N SER A 102 25.05 -14.08 12.92
CA SER A 102 25.25 -13.74 14.34
C SER A 102 24.19 -12.71 14.71
N VAL A 103 23.14 -13.20 15.35
CA VAL A 103 21.82 -12.59 15.48
C VAL A 103 21.82 -11.15 16.05
N SER A 104 22.88 -10.76 16.72
CA SER A 104 23.02 -9.48 17.44
C SER A 104 23.00 -8.20 16.61
N ASN A 105 23.05 -8.25 15.27
CA ASN A 105 23.14 -7.06 14.41
C ASN A 105 21.94 -6.84 13.48
N LEU A 106 20.82 -7.54 13.74
CA LEU A 106 19.64 -7.54 12.90
C LEU A 106 18.46 -6.86 13.60
N LEU A 107 17.87 -5.87 12.94
CA LEU A 107 16.64 -5.20 13.36
C LEU A 107 15.55 -5.38 12.29
N ILE A 108 14.35 -5.77 12.70
CA ILE A 108 13.18 -5.87 11.83
C ILE A 108 12.11 -4.87 12.30
N LEU A 109 11.63 -4.03 11.39
CA LEU A 109 10.55 -3.06 11.60
C LEU A 109 9.43 -3.41 10.62
N ASP A 110 8.38 -4.08 11.09
CA ASP A 110 7.41 -4.72 10.18
C ASP A 110 6.01 -4.75 10.82
N HIS A 111 4.98 -4.85 9.99
CA HIS A 111 3.58 -4.92 10.41
C HIS A 111 2.84 -6.16 9.91
N HIS A 112 3.48 -6.99 9.07
CA HIS A 112 2.87 -8.20 8.53
C HIS A 112 2.56 -9.25 9.63
N GLN A 113 1.62 -10.15 9.33
CA GLN A 113 1.26 -11.25 10.22
C GLN A 113 2.44 -12.22 10.42
N ILE A 114 2.68 -12.61 11.66
CA ILE A 114 3.75 -13.54 12.01
C ILE A 114 3.23 -14.98 11.86
N ILE A 115 3.64 -15.65 10.79
CA ILE A 115 3.26 -17.04 10.48
C ILE A 115 4.12 -18.04 11.27
N GLU A 116 5.42 -17.77 11.36
CA GLU A 116 6.39 -18.62 12.07
C GLU A 116 6.96 -17.91 13.30
N ALA A 117 7.30 -18.69 14.34
CA ALA A 117 7.90 -18.14 15.54
C ALA A 117 9.25 -17.47 15.23
N LEU A 118 9.34 -16.16 15.51
CA LEU A 118 10.57 -15.39 15.38
C LEU A 118 11.66 -15.96 16.30
N PRO A 119 12.94 -15.99 15.88
CA PRO A 119 14.04 -16.40 16.76
C PRO A 119 14.14 -15.46 17.98
N GLN A 120 14.41 -16.02 19.17
CA GLN A 120 14.41 -15.25 20.44
C GLN A 120 15.40 -14.09 20.47
N ASP A 121 16.47 -14.18 19.70
CA ASP A 121 17.54 -13.19 19.70
C ASP A 121 17.27 -12.03 18.71
N PHE A 122 16.20 -12.09 17.90
CA PHE A 122 15.90 -11.07 16.89
C PHE A 122 15.25 -9.85 17.57
N LEU A 123 15.84 -8.67 17.38
CA LEU A 123 15.15 -7.43 17.74
C LEU A 123 14.11 -7.12 16.64
N CYS A 124 12.85 -7.39 16.93
CA CYS A 124 11.74 -7.18 16.01
C CYS A 124 10.71 -6.23 16.63
N VAL A 125 10.44 -5.12 15.96
CA VAL A 125 9.33 -4.23 16.27
C VAL A 125 8.19 -4.61 15.33
N ASN A 126 7.27 -5.46 15.82
CA ASN A 126 6.06 -5.82 15.09
C ASN A 126 4.82 -5.74 16.00
N PRO A 127 3.75 -5.04 15.59
CA PRO A 127 2.54 -4.82 16.38
C PRO A 127 1.81 -6.11 16.75
N HIS A 128 1.85 -7.14 15.91
CA HIS A 128 1.17 -8.42 16.15
C HIS A 128 1.73 -9.16 17.37
N ILE A 129 3.00 -8.94 17.73
CA ILE A 129 3.62 -9.50 18.96
C ILE A 129 2.85 -9.05 20.21
N PHE A 130 2.25 -7.86 20.15
CA PHE A 130 1.51 -7.26 21.26
C PHE A 130 0.00 -7.36 21.07
N GLY A 131 -0.48 -8.11 20.08
CA GLY A 131 -1.91 -8.23 19.76
C GLY A 131 -2.50 -6.97 19.12
N ILE A 132 -1.69 -6.13 18.49
CA ILE A 132 -2.14 -4.99 17.70
C ILE A 132 -2.20 -5.43 16.23
N ASP A 133 -3.37 -5.27 15.60
CA ASP A 133 -3.59 -5.63 14.20
C ASP A 133 -2.81 -4.69 13.24
N GLY A 134 -1.73 -5.20 12.66
CA GLY A 134 -0.89 -4.49 11.68
C GLY A 134 -1.59 -4.22 10.35
N SER A 135 -2.70 -4.89 10.01
CA SER A 135 -3.41 -4.63 8.76
C SER A 135 -4.32 -3.38 8.80
N LYS A 136 -4.46 -2.77 9.98
CA LYS A 136 -5.44 -1.70 10.26
C LYS A 136 -4.93 -0.62 11.21
N ASN A 137 -4.18 -0.99 12.25
CA ASN A 137 -3.86 -0.09 13.35
C ASN A 137 -2.51 0.61 13.19
N ILE A 138 -1.59 0.04 12.40
CA ILE A 138 -0.27 0.61 12.12
C ILE A 138 0.40 -0.03 10.91
N SER A 139 1.02 0.79 10.07
CA SER A 139 1.81 0.35 8.92
C SER A 139 3.29 0.26 9.27
N SER A 140 4.12 -0.31 8.40
CA SER A 140 5.56 -0.35 8.59
C SER A 140 6.17 1.05 8.62
N SER A 141 5.65 2.00 7.84
CA SER A 141 6.05 3.41 7.96
C SER A 141 5.64 4.04 9.30
N GLY A 142 4.51 3.61 9.87
CA GLY A 142 4.12 3.96 11.24
C GLY A 142 5.06 3.39 12.30
N VAL A 143 5.45 2.11 12.16
CA VAL A 143 6.45 1.48 13.04
C VAL A 143 7.78 2.21 12.94
N ALA A 144 8.25 2.48 11.72
CA ALA A 144 9.46 3.25 11.44
C ALA A 144 9.40 4.65 12.05
N TYR A 145 8.25 5.32 12.00
CA TYR A 145 8.06 6.63 12.62
C TYR A 145 8.23 6.61 14.13
N PHE A 146 7.63 5.65 14.84
CA PHE A 146 7.79 5.59 16.29
C PHE A 146 9.23 5.27 16.70
N VAL A 147 9.94 4.43 15.94
CA VAL A 147 11.38 4.21 16.13
C VAL A 147 12.18 5.49 15.86
N ALA A 148 11.90 6.20 14.77
CA ALA A 148 12.54 7.47 14.44
C ALA A 148 12.29 8.54 15.51
N LYS A 149 11.06 8.68 16.01
CA LYS A 149 10.71 9.61 17.09
C LYS A 149 11.41 9.23 18.41
N ALA A 150 11.59 7.93 18.68
CA ALA A 150 12.35 7.46 19.83
C ALA A 150 13.86 7.72 19.70
N LEU A 151 14.41 7.73 18.47
CA LEU A 151 15.80 8.16 18.22
C LEU A 151 16.01 9.63 18.57
N ASP A 152 15.10 10.50 18.11
CA ASP A 152 15.12 11.93 18.40
C ASP A 152 13.70 12.51 18.26
N PRO A 153 13.17 13.24 19.27
CA PRO A 153 11.86 13.89 19.18
C PRO A 153 11.69 14.84 17.99
N VAL A 154 12.78 15.38 17.42
CA VAL A 154 12.73 16.25 16.22
C VAL A 154 12.12 15.51 15.01
N ASN A 155 12.19 14.18 14.98
CA ASN A 155 11.62 13.35 13.93
C ASN A 155 10.08 13.30 13.95
N VAL A 156 9.42 14.04 14.85
CA VAL A 156 7.97 14.28 14.79
C VAL A 156 7.55 14.85 13.43
N ASP A 157 8.44 15.58 12.75
CA ASP A 157 8.18 16.15 11.43
C ASP A 157 8.09 15.13 10.28
N LEU A 158 8.44 13.86 10.56
CA LEU A 158 8.28 12.74 9.63
C LEU A 158 6.89 12.06 9.74
N ALA A 159 6.05 12.48 10.69
CA ALA A 159 4.70 11.96 10.87
C ALA A 159 3.85 11.99 9.59
N PRO A 160 3.86 13.05 8.77
CA PRO A 160 3.10 13.06 7.52
C PRO A 160 3.54 11.99 6.52
N ILE A 161 4.84 11.67 6.46
CA ILE A 161 5.35 10.61 5.58
C ILE A 161 4.88 9.23 6.05
N ALA A 162 4.82 9.00 7.35
CA ALA A 162 4.25 7.77 7.89
C ALA A 162 2.73 7.65 7.63
N VAL A 163 2.00 8.76 7.70
CA VAL A 163 0.59 8.80 7.28
C VAL A 163 0.44 8.43 5.80
N VAL A 164 1.33 8.92 4.92
CA VAL A 164 1.34 8.57 3.49
C VAL A 164 1.53 7.07 3.29
N GLY A 165 2.48 6.44 3.99
CA GLY A 165 2.68 4.99 3.89
C GLY A 165 1.46 4.20 4.40
N ALA A 166 0.88 4.58 5.53
CA ALA A 166 -0.35 3.96 6.05
C ALA A 166 -1.55 4.09 5.08
N LEU A 167 -1.69 5.22 4.39
CA LEU A 167 -2.70 5.39 3.33
C LEU A 167 -2.38 4.57 2.08
N GLY A 168 -1.10 4.40 1.76
CA GLY A 168 -0.62 3.55 0.67
C GLY A 168 -0.92 2.08 0.89
N ASP A 169 -0.90 1.63 2.14
CA ASP A 169 -1.28 0.29 2.58
C ASP A 169 -2.79 0.17 2.92
N LEU A 170 -3.59 1.19 2.58
CA LEU A 170 -5.04 1.19 2.73
C LEU A 170 -5.52 0.92 4.17
N GLN A 171 -4.77 1.37 5.17
CA GLN A 171 -5.07 1.10 6.59
C GLN A 171 -6.15 1.99 7.20
N ASP A 172 -6.67 2.93 6.42
CA ASP A 172 -7.74 3.83 6.82
C ASP A 172 -9.11 3.12 6.82
N LYS A 173 -9.18 2.00 7.54
CA LYS A 173 -10.30 1.05 7.60
C LYS A 173 -11.27 1.33 8.76
N TYR A 174 -11.15 2.48 9.42
CA TYR A 174 -12.15 2.93 10.39
C TYR A 174 -13.28 3.70 9.68
N GLU A 175 -14.31 4.08 10.44
CA GLU A 175 -15.48 4.76 9.92
C GLU A 175 -15.10 5.96 9.03
N GLN A 176 -15.74 6.07 7.87
CA GLN A 176 -15.49 7.15 6.91
C GLN A 176 -14.02 7.28 6.51
N ARG A 177 -13.36 6.15 6.22
CA ARG A 177 -11.98 6.10 5.70
C ARG A 177 -10.97 6.79 6.63
N MET A 178 -11.14 6.58 7.93
CA MET A 178 -10.27 7.15 8.96
C MET A 178 -9.13 6.18 9.30
N LEU A 179 -7.94 6.71 9.53
CA LEU A 179 -6.84 6.04 10.21
C LEU A 179 -7.11 5.98 11.70
N GLY A 180 -7.03 4.79 12.31
CA GLY A 180 -7.25 4.60 13.74
C GLY A 180 -6.08 3.91 14.44
N GLY A 181 -6.29 3.42 15.65
CA GLY A 181 -5.25 2.70 16.39
C GLY A 181 -4.00 3.55 16.65
N LEU A 182 -2.82 3.01 16.36
CA LEU A 182 -1.57 3.76 16.47
C LEU A 182 -1.38 4.76 15.32
N ASN A 183 -1.95 4.52 14.13
CA ASN A 183 -1.94 5.50 13.04
C ASN A 183 -2.58 6.83 13.47
N GLN A 184 -3.67 6.78 14.26
CA GLN A 184 -4.30 7.99 14.79
C GLN A 184 -3.34 8.82 15.67
N LYS A 185 -2.45 8.18 16.43
CA LYS A 185 -1.45 8.91 17.23
C LYS A 185 -0.44 9.65 16.34
N ILE A 186 -0.09 9.08 15.19
CA ILE A 186 0.78 9.71 14.19
C ILE A 186 0.07 10.93 13.57
N VAL A 187 -1.22 10.78 13.24
CA VAL A 187 -2.06 11.88 12.76
C VAL A 187 -2.11 13.01 13.79
N GLU A 188 -2.39 12.69 15.06
CA GLU A 188 -2.41 13.67 16.17
C GLU A 188 -1.07 14.40 16.34
N ASP A 189 0.05 13.68 16.19
CA ASP A 189 1.37 14.31 16.20
C ASP A 189 1.53 15.28 15.03
N ALA A 190 1.13 14.89 13.81
CA ALA A 190 1.24 15.73 12.63
C ALA A 190 0.33 16.97 12.65
N GLU A 191 -0.91 16.83 13.12
CA GLU A 191 -1.86 17.95 13.27
C GLU A 191 -1.40 18.95 14.33
N ARG A 192 -0.90 18.45 15.47
CA ARG A 192 -0.40 19.31 16.56
C ARG A 192 0.79 20.16 16.12
N GLU A 193 1.66 19.63 15.26
CA GLU A 193 2.80 20.36 14.68
C GLU A 193 2.41 21.21 13.44
N GLY A 194 1.12 21.21 13.06
CA GLY A 194 0.61 21.94 11.90
C GLY A 194 1.16 21.43 10.56
N LEU A 195 1.54 20.15 10.48
CA LEU A 195 2.12 19.50 9.30
C LEU A 195 1.08 18.80 8.43
N LEU A 196 -0.07 18.49 9.04
CA LEU A 196 -1.16 17.75 8.44
C LEU A 196 -2.47 18.41 8.86
N ALA A 197 -3.45 18.43 7.95
CA ALA A 197 -4.82 18.78 8.25
C ALA A 197 -5.72 17.62 7.83
N VAL A 198 -6.60 17.17 8.74
CA VAL A 198 -7.59 16.14 8.46
C VAL A 198 -8.98 16.74 8.36
N GLU A 199 -9.62 16.55 7.21
CA GLU A 199 -10.96 17.07 6.92
C GLU A 199 -11.87 15.97 6.39
N LYS A 200 -13.19 16.12 6.53
CA LYS A 200 -14.17 15.25 5.87
C LYS A 200 -14.57 15.87 4.54
N ASP A 201 -14.26 15.19 3.44
CA ASP A 201 -14.55 15.67 2.10
C ASP A 201 -14.77 14.49 1.13
N LEU A 202 -15.15 14.77 -0.12
CA LEU A 202 -15.30 13.80 -1.19
C LEU A 202 -13.97 13.05 -1.42
N LEU A 203 -14.04 11.72 -1.51
CA LEU A 203 -12.88 10.82 -1.64
C LEU A 203 -12.41 10.64 -3.08
N PHE A 204 -12.39 11.71 -3.88
CA PHE A 204 -11.93 11.60 -5.26
C PHE A 204 -10.41 11.46 -5.34
N PHE A 205 -9.97 10.58 -6.24
CA PHE A 205 -8.56 10.52 -6.61
C PHE A 205 -8.20 11.70 -7.53
N GLY A 206 -7.09 12.38 -7.27
CA GLY A 206 -6.70 13.57 -8.02
C GLY A 206 -7.33 14.86 -7.51
N ARG A 207 -7.66 14.93 -6.21
CA ARG A 207 -8.31 16.10 -5.61
C ARG A 207 -7.49 17.37 -5.74
N GLU A 208 -6.16 17.25 -5.68
CA GLU A 208 -5.21 18.36 -5.75
C GLU A 208 -4.71 18.57 -7.18
N THR A 209 -4.48 17.50 -7.93
CA THR A 209 -3.72 17.59 -9.19
C THR A 209 -4.54 17.50 -10.46
N ARG A 210 -5.85 17.18 -10.38
CA ARG A 210 -6.66 16.91 -11.57
C ARG A 210 -7.82 17.88 -11.74
N PRO A 211 -8.17 18.23 -13.00
CA PRO A 211 -9.47 18.80 -13.31
C PRO A 211 -10.60 17.92 -12.76
N ILE A 212 -11.62 18.52 -12.18
CA ILE A 212 -12.63 17.79 -11.42
C ILE A 212 -13.36 16.68 -12.22
N HIS A 213 -13.61 16.88 -13.52
CA HIS A 213 -14.20 15.85 -14.38
C HIS A 213 -13.28 14.64 -14.56
N LYS A 214 -11.96 14.85 -14.60
CA LYS A 214 -10.97 13.77 -14.66
C LYS A 214 -10.82 13.07 -13.31
N ALA A 215 -10.84 13.83 -12.21
CA ALA A 215 -10.83 13.27 -10.86
C ALA A 215 -12.05 12.34 -10.65
N LEU A 216 -13.24 12.81 -11.04
CA LEU A 216 -14.47 12.03 -11.00
C LEU A 216 -14.37 10.76 -11.86
N ALA A 217 -13.93 10.90 -13.12
CA ALA A 217 -13.75 9.75 -14.02
C ALA A 217 -12.70 8.74 -13.51
N SER A 218 -11.72 9.19 -12.73
CA SER A 218 -10.64 8.33 -12.20
C SER A 218 -10.98 7.71 -10.84
N THR A 219 -12.12 8.06 -10.24
CA THR A 219 -12.52 7.54 -8.94
C THR A 219 -13.04 6.11 -9.10
N THR A 220 -12.34 5.15 -8.49
CA THR A 220 -12.71 3.72 -8.50
C THR A 220 -13.19 3.21 -7.14
N SER A 221 -13.09 4.04 -6.09
CA SER A 221 -13.57 3.72 -4.75
C SER A 221 -14.17 4.98 -4.10
N PRO A 222 -15.50 5.10 -4.00
CA PRO A 222 -16.49 4.18 -4.56
C PRO A 222 -16.51 4.22 -6.11
N PHE A 223 -16.78 3.08 -6.75
CA PHE A 223 -17.03 3.03 -8.18
C PHE A 223 -18.41 3.63 -8.48
N ILE A 224 -18.50 4.57 -9.42
CA ILE A 224 -19.74 5.25 -9.78
C ILE A 224 -20.16 4.72 -11.16
N PRO A 225 -21.23 3.90 -11.26
CA PRO A 225 -21.62 3.27 -12.51
C PRO A 225 -21.79 4.27 -13.64
N GLU A 226 -21.24 3.94 -14.81
CA GLU A 226 -21.25 4.78 -16.02
C GLU A 226 -20.44 6.08 -15.95
N ILE A 227 -20.16 6.63 -14.76
CA ILE A 227 -19.37 7.87 -14.60
C ILE A 227 -17.88 7.55 -14.46
N SER A 228 -17.55 6.64 -13.53
CA SER A 228 -16.20 6.12 -13.37
C SER A 228 -15.72 5.46 -14.67
N GLY A 229 -14.51 5.82 -15.11
CA GLY A 229 -13.94 5.41 -16.38
C GLY A 229 -14.33 6.26 -17.59
N SER A 230 -15.20 7.26 -17.45
CA SER A 230 -15.65 8.12 -18.56
C SER A 230 -15.48 9.61 -18.25
N GLU A 231 -14.49 10.25 -18.89
CA GLU A 231 -14.31 11.72 -18.80
C GLU A 231 -15.53 12.47 -19.36
N GLU A 232 -16.11 11.97 -20.45
CA GLU A 232 -17.30 12.56 -21.10
C GLU A 232 -18.53 12.53 -20.18
N LYS A 233 -18.88 11.36 -19.63
CA LYS A 233 -20.03 11.26 -18.73
C LYS A 233 -19.81 12.00 -17.41
N SER A 234 -18.56 12.06 -16.93
CA SER A 234 -18.19 12.88 -15.77
C SER A 234 -18.38 14.37 -16.03
N LEU A 235 -17.96 14.83 -17.22
CA LEU A 235 -18.16 16.21 -17.66
C LEU A 235 -19.65 16.56 -17.73
N ASP A 236 -20.44 15.73 -18.41
CA ASP A 236 -21.88 15.90 -18.55
C ASP A 236 -22.60 15.96 -17.20
N PHE A 237 -22.20 15.08 -16.27
CA PHE A 237 -22.76 15.05 -14.93
C PHE A 237 -22.53 16.38 -14.20
N LEU A 238 -21.31 16.90 -14.23
CA LEU A 238 -20.96 18.17 -13.59
C LEU A 238 -21.63 19.37 -14.26
N MET A 239 -21.75 19.36 -15.59
CA MET A 239 -22.44 20.39 -16.37
C MET A 239 -23.94 20.46 -16.01
N LYS A 240 -24.60 19.31 -15.84
CA LYS A 240 -26.01 19.25 -15.38
C LYS A 240 -26.20 19.84 -13.99
N LEU A 241 -25.19 19.75 -13.14
CA LEU A 241 -25.19 20.39 -11.82
C LEU A 241 -24.86 21.87 -11.87
N GLY A 242 -24.51 22.43 -13.03
CA GLY A 242 -24.14 23.85 -13.16
C GLY A 242 -22.91 24.22 -12.34
N ILE A 243 -21.99 23.26 -12.09
CA ILE A 243 -20.72 23.52 -11.42
C ILE A 243 -19.74 24.07 -12.47
N PRO A 244 -19.24 25.31 -12.33
CA PRO A 244 -18.24 25.86 -13.25
C PRO A 244 -16.97 25.03 -13.21
N LEU A 245 -16.53 24.55 -14.38
CA LEU A 245 -15.36 23.67 -14.48
C LEU A 245 -14.04 24.43 -14.62
N LYS A 246 -14.13 25.73 -14.92
CA LYS A 246 -12.98 26.61 -15.13
C LYS A 246 -13.15 27.93 -14.38
N HIS A 247 -12.02 28.53 -14.05
CA HIS A 247 -11.91 29.91 -13.58
C HIS A 247 -10.80 30.59 -14.40
N ASP A 248 -11.12 31.68 -15.10
CA ASP A 248 -10.20 32.42 -15.99
C ASP A 248 -9.38 31.48 -16.91
N ASP A 249 -10.09 30.60 -17.62
CA ASP A 249 -9.55 29.56 -18.53
C ASP A 249 -8.76 28.40 -17.90
N ARG A 250 -8.48 28.44 -16.58
CA ARG A 250 -7.84 27.34 -15.86
C ARG A 250 -8.87 26.33 -15.39
N TRP A 251 -8.56 25.04 -15.57
CA TRP A 251 -9.38 23.97 -15.00
C TRP A 251 -9.34 24.00 -13.48
N ARG A 252 -10.50 23.81 -12.86
CA ARG A 252 -10.65 23.69 -11.42
C ARG A 252 -10.47 22.25 -10.98
N ALA A 253 -9.76 22.05 -9.88
CA ALA A 253 -9.69 20.79 -9.15
C ALA A 253 -10.75 20.73 -8.04
N LEU A 254 -10.92 19.58 -7.38
CA LEU A 254 -11.90 19.42 -6.30
C LEU A 254 -11.67 20.42 -5.16
N ARG A 255 -10.40 20.68 -4.84
CA ARG A 255 -9.97 21.71 -3.87
C ARG A 255 -10.48 23.12 -4.17
N ASP A 256 -10.73 23.45 -5.44
CA ASP A 256 -11.13 24.80 -5.84
C ASP A 256 -12.65 25.00 -5.78
N LEU A 257 -13.40 23.94 -5.44
CA LEU A 257 -14.85 24.03 -5.25
C LEU A 257 -15.17 24.62 -3.89
N SER A 258 -16.18 25.50 -3.88
CA SER A 258 -16.78 25.98 -2.64
C SER A 258 -17.54 24.85 -1.92
N GLU A 259 -17.77 25.02 -0.63
CA GLU A 259 -18.53 24.04 0.17
C GLU A 259 -19.97 23.83 -0.34
N ASP A 260 -20.57 24.84 -0.98
CA ASP A 260 -21.89 24.70 -1.63
C ASP A 260 -21.82 23.84 -2.88
N GLU A 261 -20.78 24.00 -3.71
CA GLU A 261 -20.56 23.18 -4.89
C GLU A 261 -20.24 21.72 -4.51
N LYS A 262 -19.40 21.51 -3.49
CA LYS A 262 -19.09 20.18 -2.96
C LYS A 262 -20.34 19.49 -2.41
N ARG A 263 -21.16 20.20 -1.63
CA ARG A 263 -22.44 19.67 -1.12
C ARG A 263 -23.37 19.28 -2.27
N LYS A 264 -23.52 20.16 -3.26
CA LYS A 264 -24.35 19.89 -4.44
C LYS A 264 -23.88 18.65 -5.21
N LEU A 265 -22.57 18.53 -5.43
CA LEU A 265 -21.97 17.38 -6.09
C LEU A 265 -22.19 16.10 -5.29
N CYS A 266 -21.94 16.14 -3.97
CA CYS A 266 -22.12 14.99 -3.10
C CYS A 266 -23.58 14.50 -3.07
N SER A 267 -24.55 15.41 -2.91
CA SER A 267 -25.97 15.03 -2.90
C SER A 267 -26.39 14.39 -4.22
N ALA A 268 -25.98 14.97 -5.35
CA ALA A 268 -26.29 14.41 -6.66
C ALA A 268 -25.67 13.02 -6.88
N LEU A 269 -24.44 12.81 -6.42
CA LEU A 269 -23.79 11.50 -6.50
C LEU A 269 -24.45 10.47 -5.59
N ALA A 270 -24.83 10.86 -4.37
CA ALA A 270 -25.54 9.99 -3.45
C ALA A 270 -26.89 9.56 -4.04
N ASP A 271 -27.68 10.50 -4.57
CA ASP A 271 -28.95 10.21 -5.23
C ASP A 271 -28.76 9.30 -6.44
N TYR A 272 -27.73 9.54 -7.25
CA TYR A 272 -27.39 8.71 -8.40
C TYR A 272 -27.06 7.28 -7.99
N LEU A 273 -26.19 7.08 -6.99
CA LEU A 273 -25.82 5.76 -6.48
C LEU A 273 -27.02 5.03 -5.86
N LEU A 274 -27.83 5.74 -5.06
CA LEU A 274 -29.06 5.19 -4.48
C LEU A 274 -30.06 4.74 -5.56
N SER A 275 -30.18 5.49 -6.66
CA SER A 275 -31.04 5.12 -7.80
C SER A 275 -30.59 3.83 -8.51
N LYS A 276 -29.29 3.49 -8.40
CA LYS A 276 -28.70 2.24 -8.91
C LYS A 276 -28.68 1.12 -7.85
N GLY A 277 -29.24 1.35 -6.66
CA GLY A 277 -29.27 0.38 -5.56
C GLY A 277 -27.97 0.34 -4.72
N LEU A 278 -27.01 1.22 -4.98
CA LEU A 278 -25.68 1.24 -4.38
C LEU A 278 -25.64 2.06 -3.08
N ARG A 279 -26.28 1.53 -2.03
CA ARG A 279 -26.41 2.23 -0.73
C ARG A 279 -25.08 2.39 0.01
N PHE A 280 -24.23 1.36 -0.05
CA PHE A 280 -22.95 1.35 0.65
C PHE A 280 -21.98 2.38 0.03
N GLU A 281 -21.92 2.42 -1.29
CA GLU A 281 -21.13 3.38 -2.06
C GLU A 281 -21.59 4.81 -1.79
N ALA A 282 -22.92 5.04 -1.76
CA ALA A 282 -23.49 6.34 -1.44
C ALA A 282 -23.08 6.82 -0.04
N SER A 283 -23.05 5.91 0.95
CA SER A 283 -22.60 6.24 2.31
C SER A 283 -21.09 6.46 2.43
N ASN A 284 -20.29 6.02 1.44
CA ASN A 284 -18.83 6.10 1.43
C ASN A 284 -18.29 7.13 0.43
N LEU A 285 -19.11 8.08 -0.02
CA LEU A 285 -18.65 9.20 -0.86
C LEU A 285 -17.76 10.19 -0.10
N ILE A 286 -18.06 10.39 1.18
CA ILE A 286 -17.35 11.31 2.09
C ILE A 286 -16.48 10.49 3.03
N GLY A 287 -15.25 10.93 3.22
CA GLY A 287 -14.37 10.37 4.23
C GLY A 287 -13.27 11.33 4.64
N HIS A 288 -12.37 10.84 5.49
CA HIS A 288 -11.23 11.61 5.96
C HIS A 288 -10.19 11.77 4.85
N VAL A 289 -9.74 13.00 4.69
CA VAL A 289 -8.76 13.44 3.71
C VAL A 289 -7.58 14.01 4.48
N TYR A 290 -6.38 13.59 4.08
CA TYR A 290 -5.15 13.88 4.81
C TYR A 290 -4.29 14.83 3.96
N THR A 291 -4.32 16.11 4.29
CA THR A 291 -3.64 17.16 3.52
C THR A 291 -2.34 17.56 4.21
N LEU A 292 -1.21 17.38 3.53
CA LEU A 292 0.11 17.81 4.00
C LEU A 292 0.23 19.33 3.80
N THR A 293 0.09 20.09 4.88
CA THR A 293 -0.14 21.55 4.84
C THR A 293 1.06 22.33 4.31
N ARG A 294 2.28 21.79 4.48
CA ARG A 294 3.54 22.40 4.05
C ARG A 294 3.94 22.09 2.61
N GLU A 295 3.21 21.20 1.93
CA GLU A 295 3.48 20.86 0.54
C GLU A 295 2.78 21.86 -0.39
N GLU A 296 3.40 22.17 -1.52
CA GLU A 296 2.85 23.15 -2.46
C GLU A 296 1.50 22.70 -3.04
N PRO A 297 0.52 23.61 -3.19
CA PRO A 297 -0.67 23.37 -4.01
C PRO A 297 -0.35 22.78 -5.38
N TRP A 298 -1.24 21.94 -5.91
CA TRP A 298 -1.11 21.31 -7.23
C TRP A 298 0.03 20.30 -7.38
N THR A 299 0.66 19.89 -6.28
CA THR A 299 1.58 18.75 -6.29
C THR A 299 0.88 17.49 -5.78
N PRO A 300 1.29 16.30 -6.26
CA PRO A 300 0.78 15.04 -5.69
C PRO A 300 1.21 14.84 -4.23
N THR A 301 2.23 15.55 -3.74
CA THR A 301 2.70 15.41 -2.35
C THR A 301 1.77 16.03 -1.32
N ARG A 302 0.85 16.91 -1.76
CA ARG A 302 -0.06 17.64 -0.85
C ARG A 302 -1.23 16.79 -0.34
N ASP A 303 -1.69 15.81 -1.10
CA ASP A 303 -2.70 14.85 -0.64
C ASP A 303 -2.04 13.51 -0.30
N GLY A 304 -2.37 12.94 0.87
CA GLY A 304 -1.73 11.73 1.36
C GLY A 304 -1.89 10.51 0.44
N ARG A 305 -3.02 10.37 -0.27
CA ARG A 305 -3.24 9.26 -1.22
C ARG A 305 -2.56 9.52 -2.56
N GLU A 306 -2.62 10.74 -3.07
CA GLU A 306 -1.89 11.10 -4.29
C GLU A 306 -0.38 10.91 -4.09
N PHE A 307 0.12 11.23 -2.90
CA PHE A 307 1.52 11.02 -2.54
C PHE A 307 1.83 9.52 -2.46
N ALA A 308 0.97 8.71 -1.84
CA ALA A 308 1.14 7.26 -1.83
C ALA A 308 1.15 6.66 -3.26
N VAL A 309 0.36 7.20 -4.19
CA VAL A 309 0.40 6.78 -5.60
C VAL A 309 1.70 7.22 -6.29
N LEU A 310 2.22 8.41 -5.99
CA LEU A 310 3.54 8.84 -6.45
C LEU A 310 4.64 7.86 -5.99
N LEU A 311 4.66 7.50 -4.70
CA LEU A 311 5.64 6.55 -4.17
C LEU A 311 5.52 5.17 -4.83
N ASN A 312 4.30 4.63 -4.93
CA ASN A 312 4.02 3.40 -5.66
C ASN A 312 4.50 3.45 -7.11
N ALA A 313 4.30 4.57 -7.81
CA ALA A 313 4.79 4.74 -9.17
C ALA A 313 6.31 4.66 -9.22
N THR A 314 7.02 5.33 -8.31
CA THR A 314 8.50 5.28 -8.29
C THR A 314 9.03 3.87 -8.05
N GLY A 315 8.40 3.09 -7.15
CA GLY A 315 8.82 1.72 -6.88
C GLY A 315 8.52 0.75 -8.01
N ARG A 316 7.33 0.85 -8.63
CA ARG A 316 6.91 -0.06 -9.71
C ARG A 316 7.60 0.23 -11.05
N MET A 317 8.10 1.46 -11.23
CA MET A 317 8.81 1.91 -12.43
C MET A 317 10.34 1.90 -12.27
N ASP A 318 10.87 1.07 -11.37
CA ASP A 318 12.32 0.87 -11.18
C ASP A 318 13.12 2.12 -10.82
N LYS A 319 12.46 3.10 -10.19
CA LYS A 319 13.11 4.31 -9.65
C LYS A 319 12.78 4.56 -8.17
N PRO A 320 12.80 3.56 -7.28
CA PRO A 320 12.40 3.72 -5.88
C PRO A 320 13.27 4.72 -5.10
N GLY A 321 14.52 4.93 -5.53
CA GLY A 321 15.41 5.93 -4.93
C GLY A 321 14.86 7.35 -5.00
N LEU A 322 14.06 7.69 -6.02
CA LEU A 322 13.37 8.97 -6.12
C LEU A 322 12.32 9.11 -5.00
N GLY A 323 11.51 8.07 -4.80
CA GLY A 323 10.51 8.05 -3.73
C GLY A 323 11.14 8.20 -2.35
N VAL A 324 12.23 7.46 -2.07
CA VAL A 324 12.98 7.58 -0.82
C VAL A 324 13.54 8.99 -0.63
N ALA A 325 14.15 9.58 -1.67
CA ALA A 325 14.70 10.94 -1.61
C ALA A 325 13.62 11.99 -1.29
N ILE A 326 12.43 11.88 -1.92
CA ILE A 326 11.30 12.77 -1.66
C ILE A 326 10.81 12.63 -0.21
N CYS A 327 10.70 11.40 0.30
CA CYS A 327 10.36 11.13 1.69
C CYS A 327 11.41 11.67 2.68
N MET A 328 12.68 11.75 2.28
CA MET A 328 13.76 12.38 3.05
C MET A 328 13.79 13.92 2.92
N GLY A 329 12.93 14.49 2.08
CA GLY A 329 12.73 15.93 1.93
C GLY A 329 13.30 16.57 0.66
N ASP A 330 13.74 15.79 -0.34
CA ASP A 330 14.11 16.35 -1.66
C ASP A 330 12.84 16.69 -2.45
N LYS A 331 12.47 17.98 -2.42
CA LYS A 331 11.33 18.53 -3.16
C LYS A 331 11.75 19.21 -4.47
N GLY A 332 13.01 19.10 -4.86
CA GLY A 332 13.56 19.69 -6.08
C GLY A 332 13.60 18.65 -7.20
N LEU A 333 14.82 18.25 -7.57
CA LEU A 333 15.08 17.38 -8.71
C LEU A 333 14.42 16.00 -8.58
N ALA A 334 14.42 15.43 -7.37
CA ALA A 334 13.80 14.12 -7.15
C ALA A 334 12.28 14.16 -7.42
N LEU A 335 11.60 15.21 -6.96
CA LEU A 335 10.16 15.38 -7.16
C LEU A 335 9.83 15.64 -8.64
N GLU A 336 10.62 16.47 -9.33
CA GLU A 336 10.43 16.73 -10.77
C GLU A 336 10.52 15.42 -11.58
N GLU A 337 11.56 14.61 -11.33
CA GLU A 337 11.74 13.35 -12.02
C GLU A 337 10.66 12.33 -11.63
N ALA A 338 10.26 12.26 -10.36
CA ALA A 338 9.19 11.37 -9.92
C ALA A 338 7.83 11.71 -10.55
N ASN A 339 7.56 12.99 -10.86
CA ASN A 339 6.35 13.38 -11.59
C ASN A 339 6.35 12.81 -13.02
N LYS A 340 7.49 12.82 -13.72
CA LYS A 340 7.62 12.18 -15.05
C LYS A 340 7.36 10.67 -14.96
N VAL A 341 7.90 10.04 -13.92
CA VAL A 341 7.67 8.62 -13.64
C VAL A 341 6.19 8.32 -13.36
N LEU A 342 5.51 9.19 -12.62
CA LEU A 342 4.08 9.06 -12.34
C LEU A 342 3.25 9.15 -13.62
N GLU A 343 3.62 10.02 -14.57
CA GLU A 343 2.96 10.10 -15.88
C GLU A 343 3.16 8.82 -16.70
N ASP A 344 4.39 8.30 -16.75
CA ASP A 344 4.69 7.03 -17.44
C ASP A 344 3.96 5.85 -16.81
N TYR A 345 3.93 5.78 -15.48
CA TYR A 345 3.19 4.77 -14.73
C TYR A 345 1.70 4.77 -15.10
N ARG A 346 1.08 5.95 -15.16
CA ARG A 346 -0.33 6.10 -15.55
C ARG A 346 -0.55 5.66 -17.00
N ARG A 347 0.36 6.03 -17.92
CA ARG A 347 0.32 5.61 -19.33
C ARG A 347 0.35 4.09 -19.45
N ASN A 348 1.22 3.42 -18.69
CA ASN A 348 1.33 1.96 -18.66
C ASN A 348 0.05 1.31 -18.12
N ILE A 349 -0.51 1.83 -17.01
CA ILE A 349 -1.80 1.33 -16.50
C ILE A 349 -2.89 1.41 -17.56
N SER A 350 -3.07 2.56 -18.20
CA SER A 350 -4.08 2.73 -19.25
C SER A 350 -3.87 1.78 -20.43
N LYS A 351 -2.61 1.56 -20.83
CA LYS A 351 -2.25 0.58 -21.86
C LYS A 351 -2.66 -0.84 -21.46
N TYR A 352 -2.35 -1.28 -20.25
CA TYR A 352 -2.67 -2.63 -19.78
C TYR A 352 -4.18 -2.85 -19.61
N LEU A 353 -4.89 -1.89 -19.02
CA LEU A 353 -6.35 -1.98 -18.86
C LEU A 353 -7.06 -2.06 -20.22
N LYS A 354 -6.66 -1.22 -21.17
CA LYS A 354 -7.17 -1.26 -22.54
C LYS A 354 -6.95 -2.64 -23.17
N TRP A 355 -5.75 -3.19 -23.04
CA TRP A 355 -5.42 -4.51 -23.57
C TRP A 355 -6.27 -5.63 -22.96
N ILE A 356 -6.50 -5.61 -21.64
CA ILE A 356 -7.36 -6.60 -20.97
C ILE A 356 -8.82 -6.48 -21.44
N MET A 357 -9.30 -5.27 -21.68
CA MET A 357 -10.69 -5.03 -22.10
C MET A 357 -10.96 -5.36 -23.58
N GLU A 358 -9.95 -5.26 -24.45
CA GLU A 358 -10.10 -5.51 -25.89
C GLU A 358 -10.03 -7.00 -26.26
N GLU A 359 -9.41 -7.84 -25.43
CA GLU A 359 -9.25 -9.28 -25.69
C GLU A 359 -10.10 -10.16 -24.73
N PRO A 360 -11.12 -10.89 -25.25
CA PRO A 360 -12.07 -11.66 -24.41
C PRO A 360 -11.43 -12.74 -23.52
N ASP A 361 -10.31 -13.32 -23.95
CA ASP A 361 -9.65 -14.42 -23.23
C ASP A 361 -8.75 -13.96 -22.07
N ARG A 362 -8.63 -12.64 -21.85
CA ARG A 362 -7.74 -12.06 -20.82
C ARG A 362 -8.38 -11.92 -19.46
N LEU A 363 -9.70 -11.78 -19.40
CA LEU A 363 -10.48 -11.79 -18.17
C LEU A 363 -11.47 -12.94 -18.23
N LYS A 364 -11.20 -14.00 -17.45
CA LYS A 364 -12.06 -15.19 -17.39
C LYS A 364 -12.82 -15.22 -16.07
N GLU A 365 -14.11 -15.50 -16.15
CA GLU A 365 -14.92 -15.80 -14.98
C GLU A 365 -14.97 -17.32 -14.79
N LEU A 366 -14.49 -17.78 -13.64
CA LEU A 366 -14.65 -19.16 -13.17
C LEU A 366 -15.79 -19.23 -12.14
N GLU A 367 -16.01 -20.42 -11.59
CA GLU A 367 -17.08 -20.67 -10.62
C GLU A 367 -16.98 -19.75 -9.39
N ASN A 368 -15.79 -19.66 -8.79
CA ASN A 368 -15.58 -18.95 -7.53
C ASN A 368 -14.65 -17.72 -7.66
N ILE A 369 -13.95 -17.56 -8.78
CA ILE A 369 -12.94 -16.50 -8.97
C ILE A 369 -13.01 -15.86 -10.36
N TYR A 370 -12.49 -14.64 -10.48
CA TYR A 370 -12.08 -14.05 -11.75
C TYR A 370 -10.58 -14.25 -11.97
N VAL A 371 -10.17 -14.42 -13.22
CA VAL A 371 -8.77 -14.64 -13.60
C VAL A 371 -8.35 -13.63 -14.66
N VAL A 372 -7.29 -12.87 -14.38
CA VAL A 372 -6.65 -11.97 -15.34
C VAL A 372 -5.32 -12.56 -15.80
N CYS A 373 -5.21 -12.84 -17.10
CA CYS A 373 -4.02 -13.38 -17.73
C CYS A 373 -3.15 -12.25 -18.29
N GLY A 374 -2.06 -11.89 -17.60
CA GLY A 374 -1.13 -10.85 -17.99
C GLY A 374 -0.03 -11.30 -18.98
N GLU A 375 0.19 -12.60 -19.11
CA GLU A 375 1.23 -13.23 -19.95
C GLU A 375 2.61 -12.53 -19.83
N ASP A 376 3.23 -12.21 -20.97
CA ASP A 376 4.49 -11.47 -21.10
C ASP A 376 4.26 -9.96 -21.30
N PHE A 377 2.99 -9.53 -21.33
CA PHE A 377 2.64 -8.14 -21.67
C PHE A 377 2.59 -7.24 -20.44
N ILE A 378 2.02 -7.72 -19.34
CA ILE A 378 1.94 -6.98 -18.09
C ILE A 378 3.19 -7.26 -17.26
N GLU A 379 3.97 -6.21 -17.02
CA GLU A 379 5.15 -6.29 -16.16
C GLU A 379 4.78 -6.76 -14.75
N ASP A 380 5.62 -7.61 -14.15
CA ASP A 380 5.32 -8.29 -12.90
C ASP A 380 5.05 -7.33 -11.72
N LYS A 381 5.75 -6.19 -11.68
CA LYS A 381 5.56 -5.09 -10.72
C LYS A 381 4.23 -4.36 -10.89
N MET A 382 3.63 -4.43 -12.09
CA MET A 382 2.39 -3.75 -12.44
C MET A 382 1.15 -4.62 -12.18
N ILE A 383 1.29 -5.95 -12.15
CA ILE A 383 0.17 -6.89 -11.94
C ILE A 383 -0.69 -6.46 -10.74
N GLY A 384 -0.09 -6.21 -9.58
CA GLY A 384 -0.85 -5.87 -8.36
C GLY A 384 -1.63 -4.56 -8.45
N ALA A 385 -1.11 -3.57 -9.17
CA ALA A 385 -1.82 -2.32 -9.42
C ALA A 385 -3.03 -2.54 -10.34
N ILE A 386 -2.84 -3.32 -11.40
CA ILE A 386 -3.91 -3.69 -12.32
C ILE A 386 -4.98 -4.53 -11.61
N SER A 387 -4.60 -5.51 -10.78
CA SER A 387 -5.55 -6.29 -9.97
C SER A 387 -6.39 -5.39 -9.07
N SER A 388 -5.77 -4.42 -8.40
CA SER A 388 -6.46 -3.56 -7.44
C SER A 388 -7.46 -2.62 -8.12
N ILE A 389 -7.14 -2.15 -9.34
CA ILE A 389 -8.09 -1.37 -10.14
C ILE A 389 -9.23 -2.26 -10.60
N LEU A 390 -8.93 -3.39 -11.24
CA LEU A 390 -9.94 -4.27 -11.81
C LEU A 390 -10.88 -4.86 -10.77
N SER A 391 -10.39 -5.20 -9.57
CA SER A 391 -11.23 -5.78 -8.51
C SER A 391 -12.40 -4.88 -8.09
N THR A 392 -12.31 -3.57 -8.34
CA THR A 392 -13.38 -2.60 -8.04
C THR A 392 -14.37 -2.40 -9.19
N SER A 393 -14.06 -2.91 -10.39
CA SER A 393 -14.86 -2.73 -11.61
C SER A 393 -15.47 -4.03 -12.14
N LEU A 394 -15.33 -5.14 -11.42
CA LEU A 394 -15.87 -6.44 -11.84
C LEU A 394 -17.40 -6.50 -11.66
N PRO A 395 -18.13 -7.21 -12.56
CA PRO A 395 -19.59 -7.32 -12.46
C PRO A 395 -20.08 -8.02 -11.18
N ASN A 396 -19.34 -9.03 -10.71
CA ASN A 396 -19.67 -9.78 -9.51
C ASN A 396 -18.60 -9.56 -8.42
N THR A 397 -18.92 -8.75 -7.42
CA THR A 397 -18.03 -8.45 -6.30
C THR A 397 -17.89 -9.60 -5.29
N GLU A 398 -18.65 -10.69 -5.47
CA GLU A 398 -18.58 -11.90 -4.64
C GLU A 398 -17.61 -12.96 -5.17
N LYS A 399 -16.71 -12.56 -6.08
CA LYS A 399 -15.64 -13.42 -6.59
C LYS A 399 -14.30 -12.70 -6.45
N PRO A 400 -13.31 -13.30 -5.77
CA PRO A 400 -11.97 -12.74 -5.74
C PRO A 400 -11.36 -12.68 -7.15
N LEU A 401 -10.51 -11.70 -7.37
CA LEU A 401 -9.74 -11.54 -8.60
C LEU A 401 -8.32 -12.09 -8.41
N ILE A 402 -7.91 -12.99 -9.31
CA ILE A 402 -6.56 -13.53 -9.39
C ILE A 402 -5.93 -13.06 -10.69
N ALA A 403 -4.93 -12.19 -10.62
CA ALA A 403 -4.16 -11.76 -11.79
C ALA A 403 -2.76 -12.37 -11.76
N TYR A 404 -2.22 -12.74 -12.92
CA TYR A 404 -0.86 -13.27 -13.00
C TYR A 404 -0.13 -12.79 -14.25
N GLY A 405 1.20 -12.89 -14.23
CA GLY A 405 2.09 -12.54 -15.33
C GLY A 405 3.51 -13.05 -15.09
N LYS A 406 4.28 -13.18 -16.17
CA LYS A 406 5.60 -13.81 -16.10
C LYS A 406 6.63 -12.91 -15.43
N ALA A 407 7.50 -13.53 -14.64
CA ALA A 407 8.60 -12.91 -13.92
C ALA A 407 9.88 -13.75 -14.07
N ASN A 408 11.03 -13.19 -13.64
CA ASN A 408 12.32 -13.88 -13.60
C ASN A 408 12.68 -14.56 -14.93
N GLU A 409 12.82 -13.76 -16.00
CA GLU A 409 13.12 -14.23 -17.36
C GLU A 409 12.11 -15.26 -17.91
N GLY A 410 10.87 -15.24 -17.41
CA GLY A 410 9.82 -16.14 -17.87
C GLY A 410 9.85 -17.55 -17.26
N ARG A 411 10.58 -17.75 -16.15
CA ARG A 411 10.62 -19.03 -15.42
C ARG A 411 9.58 -19.13 -14.31
N ILE A 412 9.14 -18.00 -13.79
CA ILE A 412 8.21 -17.92 -12.65
C ILE A 412 6.96 -17.15 -13.09
N MET A 413 5.80 -17.59 -12.63
CA MET A 413 4.56 -16.85 -12.69
C MET A 413 4.37 -16.11 -11.37
N LYS A 414 4.24 -14.79 -11.45
CA LYS A 414 3.86 -13.95 -10.31
C LYS A 414 2.35 -13.79 -10.30
N VAL A 415 1.75 -13.99 -9.14
CA VAL A 415 0.30 -13.92 -8.92
C VAL A 415 0.00 -12.83 -7.90
N SER A 416 -1.08 -12.08 -8.15
CA SER A 416 -1.66 -11.10 -7.24
C SER A 416 -3.15 -11.39 -7.10
N ALA A 417 -3.60 -11.58 -5.85
CA ALA A 417 -4.98 -11.84 -5.51
C ALA A 417 -5.60 -10.63 -4.78
N ARG A 418 -6.84 -10.27 -5.12
CA ARG A 418 -7.61 -9.19 -4.51
C ARG A 418 -9.04 -9.63 -4.26
N THR A 419 -9.60 -9.24 -3.13
CA THR A 419 -11.02 -9.45 -2.82
C THR A 419 -11.61 -8.25 -2.08
N THR A 420 -12.87 -8.35 -1.66
CA THR A 420 -13.60 -7.30 -0.95
C THR A 420 -13.79 -7.66 0.53
N ASP A 421 -14.03 -6.66 1.39
CA ASP A 421 -14.35 -6.89 2.81
C ASP A 421 -15.58 -7.80 3.00
N LEU A 422 -16.54 -7.73 2.07
CA LEU A 422 -17.69 -8.63 2.03
C LEU A 422 -17.23 -10.09 1.98
N MET A 423 -16.27 -10.41 1.13
CA MET A 423 -15.76 -11.77 0.99
C MET A 423 -14.92 -12.23 2.18
N VAL A 424 -14.13 -11.32 2.75
CA VAL A 424 -13.41 -11.58 4.01
C VAL A 424 -14.39 -11.90 5.13
N SER A 425 -15.50 -11.15 5.24
CA SER A 425 -16.56 -11.41 6.22
C SER A 425 -17.30 -12.74 6.01
N LYS A 426 -17.30 -13.26 4.76
CA LYS A 426 -17.81 -14.59 4.41
C LYS A 426 -16.78 -15.71 4.66
N GLY A 427 -15.61 -15.40 5.22
CA GLY A 427 -14.58 -16.36 5.62
C GLY A 427 -13.43 -16.52 4.63
N VAL A 428 -13.39 -15.78 3.52
CA VAL A 428 -12.29 -15.85 2.55
C VAL A 428 -11.03 -15.19 3.11
N ASN A 429 -9.94 -15.96 3.20
CA ASN A 429 -8.62 -15.45 3.54
C ASN A 429 -7.65 -15.73 2.38
N LEU A 430 -7.37 -14.71 1.57
CA LEU A 430 -6.51 -14.86 0.39
C LEU A 430 -5.07 -15.22 0.75
N GLY A 431 -4.51 -14.68 1.84
CA GLY A 431 -3.16 -15.02 2.30
C GLY A 431 -2.99 -16.53 2.51
N LYS A 432 -3.90 -17.14 3.27
CA LYS A 432 -3.91 -18.60 3.53
C LYS A 432 -4.15 -19.40 2.25
N ILE A 433 -5.05 -18.96 1.38
CA ILE A 433 -5.34 -19.64 0.10
C ILE A 433 -4.12 -19.61 -0.82
N MET A 434 -3.47 -18.45 -0.99
CA MET A 434 -2.27 -18.30 -1.81
C MET A 434 -1.12 -19.16 -1.29
N GLN A 435 -0.93 -19.22 0.03
CA GLN A 435 0.08 -20.08 0.66
C GLN A 435 -0.13 -21.56 0.29
N ILE A 436 -1.31 -22.11 0.58
CA ILE A 436 -1.63 -23.53 0.36
C ILE A 436 -1.54 -23.89 -1.13
N ALA A 437 -2.09 -23.04 -2.01
CA ALA A 437 -2.06 -23.28 -3.44
C ALA A 437 -0.63 -23.21 -3.99
N ALA A 438 0.19 -22.26 -3.53
CA ALA A 438 1.56 -22.09 -3.99
C ALA A 438 2.44 -23.25 -3.54
N GLU A 439 2.33 -23.71 -2.28
CA GLU A 439 3.08 -24.85 -1.76
C GLU A 439 2.81 -26.13 -2.58
N LYS A 440 1.55 -26.39 -2.94
CA LYS A 440 1.15 -27.51 -3.81
C LYS A 440 1.67 -27.38 -5.25
N CYS A 441 2.01 -26.18 -5.66
CA CYS A 441 2.54 -25.85 -6.99
C CYS A 441 4.05 -25.59 -6.98
N LEU A 442 4.79 -26.06 -5.96
CA LEU A 442 6.25 -25.85 -5.83
C LEU A 442 6.65 -24.37 -5.82
N GLY A 443 5.78 -23.53 -5.28
CA GLY A 443 5.94 -22.10 -5.16
C GLY A 443 5.87 -21.61 -3.73
N LYS A 444 5.80 -20.29 -3.58
CA LYS A 444 5.61 -19.60 -2.30
C LYS A 444 4.49 -18.59 -2.43
N GLY A 445 3.65 -18.44 -1.41
CA GLY A 445 2.55 -17.48 -1.41
C GLY A 445 2.17 -17.08 0.01
N GLY A 446 1.49 -15.95 0.14
CA GLY A 446 1.12 -15.35 1.42
C GLY A 446 0.55 -13.94 1.27
N GLY A 447 0.33 -13.27 2.40
CA GLY A 447 -0.17 -11.90 2.48
C GLY A 447 -1.39 -11.76 3.39
N HIS A 448 -2.13 -10.67 3.21
CA HIS A 448 -3.33 -10.36 3.98
C HIS A 448 -4.57 -11.14 3.48
N ASP A 449 -5.63 -11.14 4.28
CA ASP A 449 -6.91 -11.76 3.95
C ASP A 449 -7.56 -11.15 2.69
N ILE A 450 -7.45 -9.83 2.51
CA ILE A 450 -8.04 -9.07 1.40
C ILE A 450 -7.13 -8.96 0.16
N ALA A 451 -5.82 -9.08 0.35
CA ALA A 451 -4.81 -8.89 -0.68
C ALA A 451 -3.61 -9.78 -0.41
N ALA A 452 -3.29 -10.64 -1.37
CA ALA A 452 -2.21 -11.62 -1.24
C ALA A 452 -1.45 -11.79 -2.56
N GLY A 453 -0.34 -12.52 -2.52
CA GLY A 453 0.47 -12.84 -3.70
C GLY A 453 1.05 -14.24 -3.66
N ALA A 454 1.52 -14.72 -4.81
CA ALA A 454 2.25 -15.97 -4.93
C ALA A 454 3.27 -15.93 -6.08
N GLN A 455 4.24 -16.83 -6.01
CA GLN A 455 5.20 -17.14 -7.06
C GLN A 455 5.23 -18.64 -7.27
N ILE A 456 5.01 -19.09 -8.50
CA ILE A 456 4.97 -20.51 -8.88
C ILE A 456 5.75 -20.72 -10.18
N PRO A 457 6.26 -21.92 -10.48
CA PRO A 457 6.76 -22.26 -11.80
C PRO A 457 5.70 -22.04 -12.88
N VAL A 458 6.09 -21.56 -14.06
CA VAL A 458 5.17 -21.20 -15.16
C VAL A 458 4.33 -22.39 -15.62
N GLU A 459 4.90 -23.59 -15.60
CA GLU A 459 4.24 -24.86 -15.93
C GLU A 459 3.08 -25.22 -14.98
N ASN A 460 3.03 -24.64 -13.78
CA ASN A 460 2.04 -24.98 -12.76
C ASN A 460 0.86 -24.00 -12.69
N ILE A 461 0.78 -22.99 -13.57
CA ILE A 461 -0.25 -21.95 -13.48
C ILE A 461 -1.68 -22.50 -13.60
N ASP A 462 -1.94 -23.42 -14.54
CA ASP A 462 -3.28 -23.98 -14.72
C ASP A 462 -3.74 -24.79 -13.50
N LEU A 463 -2.81 -25.56 -12.92
CA LEU A 463 -3.04 -26.30 -11.68
C LEU A 463 -3.31 -25.33 -10.52
N PHE A 464 -2.52 -24.28 -10.40
CA PHE A 464 -2.65 -23.28 -9.35
C PHE A 464 -4.02 -22.58 -9.42
N ILE A 465 -4.44 -22.11 -10.59
CA ILE A 465 -5.74 -21.44 -10.78
C ILE A 465 -6.89 -22.38 -10.41
N LYS A 466 -6.80 -23.66 -10.78
CA LYS A 466 -7.79 -24.66 -10.40
C LYS A 466 -7.87 -24.84 -8.87
N LEU A 467 -6.71 -24.99 -8.22
CA LEU A 467 -6.63 -25.12 -6.76
C LEU A 467 -7.20 -23.88 -6.04
N VAL A 468 -6.86 -22.67 -6.49
CA VAL A 468 -7.40 -21.44 -5.90
C VAL A 468 -8.92 -21.37 -6.06
N ASN A 469 -9.45 -21.71 -7.24
CA ASN A 469 -10.91 -21.74 -7.45
C ASN A 469 -11.62 -22.72 -6.51
N GLU A 470 -11.03 -23.90 -6.27
CA GLU A 470 -11.57 -24.90 -5.33
C GLU A 470 -11.48 -24.42 -3.87
N LEU A 471 -10.32 -23.87 -3.46
CA LEU A 471 -10.09 -23.39 -2.09
C LEU A 471 -11.00 -22.22 -1.72
N VAL A 472 -11.25 -21.29 -2.65
CA VAL A 472 -12.21 -20.21 -2.44
C VAL A 472 -13.63 -20.78 -2.26
N GLY A 473 -14.02 -21.75 -3.08
CA GLY A 473 -15.33 -22.43 -2.94
C GLY A 473 -15.51 -23.10 -1.58
N LYS A 474 -14.49 -23.84 -1.11
CA LYS A 474 -14.47 -24.47 0.22
C LYS A 474 -14.57 -23.46 1.35
N SER A 475 -13.81 -22.37 1.24
CA SER A 475 -13.80 -21.28 2.22
C SER A 475 -15.19 -20.63 2.33
N LEU A 476 -15.88 -20.43 1.21
CA LEU A 476 -17.26 -19.91 1.18
C LEU A 476 -18.30 -20.91 1.72
N ALA A 477 -18.03 -22.20 1.63
CA ALA A 477 -18.86 -23.26 2.23
C ALA A 477 -18.62 -23.43 3.75
N GLY A 478 -17.67 -22.68 4.33
CA GLY A 478 -17.31 -22.79 5.75
C GLY A 478 -16.43 -23.99 6.08
N GLU A 479 -15.81 -24.62 5.08
CA GLU A 479 -14.88 -25.74 5.28
C GLU A 479 -13.47 -25.24 5.69
N ASP A 480 -12.76 -26.03 6.51
CA ASP A 480 -11.36 -25.72 6.83
C ASP A 480 -10.44 -26.11 5.67
N ILE A 481 -9.94 -25.08 4.98
CA ILE A 481 -9.01 -25.20 3.85
C ILE A 481 -7.62 -25.72 4.23
N GLY A 482 -7.27 -25.77 5.53
CA GLY A 482 -5.97 -26.24 6.02
C GLY A 482 -5.84 -27.75 6.23
N SER A 483 -6.89 -28.52 5.95
CA SER A 483 -6.98 -29.97 6.19
C SER A 483 -6.40 -30.81 5.05
#